data_AF-C6W922-F1
#
_entry.id   AF-C6W922-F1
#
_cell.length_a   1.000
_cell.length_b   1.000
_cell.length_c   1.000
_cell.angle_alpha   90.00
_cell.angle_beta   90.00
_cell.angle_gamma   90.00
#
_symmetry.space_group_name_H-M   'P 1'
#
loop_
_entity.id
_entity.type
_entity.pdbx_description
1 polymer ?
#
loop_
_entity_poly.entity_id
_entity_poly.type
_entity_poly.pdbx_seq_one_letter_code
_entity_poly.pdbx_strand_id
1 'polypeptide(L)'
;MRHLAPVPSPAVHARVVLLAGPSGSGKTHLAAHLGWPVLRLDDFYREGTDPLLPRRSDGVADWDSPLSWDVEAALGAIVELATTGAVQAPVYEFASDSRVGTQRVALDGAPAFLAEGLFADRLVELCRDAGVLGDAVVLDPSAPLTFVRRFARDVVEARKPVPYLVRRGLRLLREHPSVVRRCQDAGMRPTKPKRAREELALIGRRDELAAA
;
A
#
# COMPACT_ATOMS: atom_id res chain seq x y z
N MET A 1 -12.69 24.83 38.01
CA MET A 1 -11.86 23.92 37.19
C MET A 1 -12.81 22.98 36.47
N ARG A 2 -13.02 23.18 35.17
CA ARG A 2 -13.84 22.27 34.35
C ARG A 2 -12.94 21.11 33.93
N HIS A 3 -13.16 19.93 34.52
CA HIS A 3 -12.63 18.69 33.97
C HIS A 3 -13.30 18.47 32.61
N LEU A 4 -12.56 18.68 31.53
CA LEU A 4 -12.94 18.21 30.21
C LEU A 4 -12.95 16.68 30.29
N ALA A 5 -14.13 16.07 30.11
CA ALA A 5 -14.23 14.64 29.91
C ALA A 5 -13.36 14.25 28.70
N PRO A 6 -12.75 13.04 28.68
CA PRO A 6 -12.06 12.56 27.49
C PRO A 6 -13.07 12.55 26.34
N VAL A 7 -12.74 13.22 25.23
CA VAL A 7 -13.48 13.06 23.98
C VAL A 7 -13.39 11.57 23.63
N PRO A 8 -14.49 10.84 23.44
CA PRO A 8 -14.42 9.46 22.98
C PRO A 8 -13.71 9.48 21.63
N SER A 9 -12.54 8.84 21.55
CA SER A 9 -11.96 8.50 20.25
C SER A 9 -13.04 7.76 19.46
N PRO A 10 -13.27 8.09 18.19
CA PRO A 10 -14.20 7.33 17.37
C PRO A 10 -13.83 5.85 17.47
N ALA A 11 -14.82 5.00 17.70
CA ALA A 11 -14.57 3.57 17.88
C ALA A 11 -13.97 3.04 16.56
N VAL A 12 -12.67 2.77 16.56
CA VAL A 12 -12.00 2.19 15.40
C VAL A 12 -12.48 0.74 15.28
N HIS A 13 -13.17 0.40 14.20
CA HIS A 13 -13.66 -0.95 13.93
C HIS A 13 -12.52 -1.90 13.56
N ALA A 14 -11.54 -1.41 12.81
CA ALA A 14 -10.37 -2.17 12.42
C ALA A 14 -9.18 -1.23 12.19
N ARG A 15 -7.98 -1.71 12.52
CA ARG A 15 -6.75 -0.95 12.29
C ARG A 15 -6.13 -1.28 10.93
N VAL A 16 -5.48 -0.29 10.33
CA VAL A 16 -4.79 -0.46 9.05
C VAL A 16 -3.40 -1.07 9.27
N VAL A 17 -3.04 -2.03 8.40
CA VAL A 17 -1.66 -2.45 8.20
C VAL A 17 -1.17 -1.86 6.87
N LEU A 18 -0.26 -0.90 6.96
CA LEU A 18 0.38 -0.29 5.80
C LEU A 18 1.39 -1.29 5.21
N LEU A 19 1.23 -1.62 3.93
CA LEU A 19 2.03 -2.64 3.25
C LEU A 19 2.78 -2.07 2.05
N ALA A 20 4.07 -1.84 2.23
CA ALA A 20 4.98 -1.44 1.16
C ALA A 20 5.83 -2.62 0.64
N GLY A 21 6.52 -2.37 -0.46
CA GLY A 21 7.59 -3.24 -0.92
C GLY A 21 7.87 -3.12 -2.40
N PRO A 22 9.09 -3.47 -2.84
CA PRO A 22 9.49 -3.41 -4.24
C PRO A 22 8.56 -4.20 -5.16
N SER A 23 8.56 -3.87 -6.45
CA SER A 23 7.77 -4.59 -7.45
C SER A 23 8.14 -6.08 -7.48
N GLY A 24 7.14 -6.95 -7.30
CA GLY A 24 7.33 -8.40 -7.20
C GLY A 24 7.65 -8.92 -5.80
N SER A 25 7.56 -8.07 -4.75
CA SER A 25 7.87 -8.49 -3.38
C SER A 25 6.87 -9.48 -2.77
N GLY A 26 5.70 -9.64 -3.39
CA GLY A 26 4.66 -10.57 -2.97
C GLY A 26 3.52 -9.97 -2.14
N LYS A 27 3.34 -8.64 -2.16
CA LYS A 27 2.26 -7.95 -1.42
C LYS A 27 0.87 -8.51 -1.75
N THR A 28 0.54 -8.62 -3.04
CA THR A 28 -0.72 -9.22 -3.51
C THR A 28 -0.91 -10.66 -3.04
N HIS A 29 0.17 -11.46 -3.00
CA HIS A 29 0.09 -12.83 -2.48
C HIS A 29 -0.07 -12.88 -0.95
N LEU A 30 0.49 -11.92 -0.21
CA LEU A 30 0.29 -11.80 1.23
C LEU A 30 -1.16 -11.40 1.52
N ALA A 31 -1.68 -10.41 0.79
CA ALA A 31 -3.06 -9.97 0.91
C ALA A 31 -4.07 -11.10 0.67
N ALA A 32 -3.92 -11.83 -0.44
CA ALA A 32 -4.77 -12.98 -0.74
C ALA A 32 -4.67 -14.10 0.32
N HIS A 33 -3.52 -14.26 0.97
CA HIS A 33 -3.33 -15.27 2.01
C HIS A 33 -3.98 -14.90 3.35
N LEU A 34 -3.97 -13.62 3.72
CA LEU A 34 -4.60 -13.15 4.96
C LEU A 34 -6.13 -13.11 4.85
N GLY A 35 -6.67 -13.01 3.63
CA GLY A 35 -8.11 -12.86 3.42
C GLY A 35 -8.66 -11.52 3.90
N TRP A 36 -7.79 -10.57 4.22
CA TRP A 36 -8.19 -9.24 4.69
C TRP A 36 -8.60 -8.35 3.52
N PRO A 37 -9.52 -7.40 3.75
CA PRO A 37 -9.82 -6.34 2.81
C PRO A 37 -8.55 -5.58 2.42
N VAL A 38 -8.48 -5.17 1.15
CA VAL A 38 -7.32 -4.47 0.58
C VAL A 38 -7.75 -3.14 0.00
N LEU A 39 -7.28 -2.06 0.60
CA LEU A 39 -7.30 -0.75 -0.01
C LEU A 39 -6.04 -0.58 -0.87
N ARG A 40 -6.22 -0.48 -2.19
CA ARG A 40 -5.10 -0.29 -3.13
C ARG A 40 -4.73 1.18 -3.18
N LEU A 41 -3.64 1.54 -2.52
CA LEU A 41 -3.14 2.92 -2.49
C LEU A 41 -2.71 3.40 -3.88
N ASP A 42 -2.28 2.48 -4.74
CA ASP A 42 -1.96 2.78 -6.14
C ASP A 42 -3.18 3.32 -6.93
N ASP A 43 -4.42 3.23 -6.42
CA ASP A 43 -5.58 3.82 -7.09
C ASP A 43 -5.77 5.33 -6.79
N PHE A 44 -4.95 5.91 -5.91
CA PHE A 44 -5.01 7.32 -5.49
C PHE A 44 -4.05 8.23 -6.26
N TYR A 45 -3.49 7.78 -7.39
CA TYR A 45 -2.78 8.70 -8.29
C TYR A 45 -3.70 9.83 -8.76
N ARG A 46 -3.08 10.97 -9.07
CA ARG A 46 -3.70 12.08 -9.80
C ARG A 46 -4.00 11.66 -11.24
N GLU A 47 -4.94 12.35 -11.86
CA GLU A 47 -5.21 12.15 -13.30
C GLU A 47 -4.06 12.73 -14.14
N GLY A 48 -3.79 12.14 -15.30
CA GLY A 48 -2.74 12.58 -16.23
C GLY A 48 -2.93 14.01 -16.75
N THR A 49 -4.16 14.52 -16.68
CA THR A 49 -4.59 15.88 -17.03
C THR A 49 -4.58 16.84 -15.84
N ASP A 50 -4.33 16.37 -14.61
CA ASP A 50 -4.29 17.21 -13.42
C ASP A 50 -3.17 18.25 -13.55
N PRO A 51 -3.47 19.56 -13.47
CA PRO A 51 -2.45 20.61 -13.57
C PRO A 51 -1.42 20.58 -12.44
N LEU A 52 -1.74 19.95 -11.30
CA LEU A 52 -0.83 19.77 -10.17
C LEU A 52 0.07 18.54 -10.31
N LEU A 53 -0.16 17.69 -11.33
CA LEU A 53 0.68 16.54 -11.60
C LEU A 53 2.10 17.01 -11.99
N PRO A 54 3.15 16.63 -11.23
CA PRO A 54 4.50 17.00 -11.56
C PRO A 54 4.91 16.45 -12.93
N ARG A 55 5.65 17.26 -13.69
CA ARG A 55 6.20 16.87 -14.99
C ARG A 55 7.71 17.05 -14.98
N ARG A 56 8.39 16.13 -15.64
CA ARG A 56 9.82 16.22 -15.92
C ARG A 56 10.09 17.29 -16.97
N SER A 57 11.36 17.61 -17.18
CA SER A 57 11.80 18.63 -18.15
C SER A 57 11.40 18.34 -19.60
N ASP A 58 11.11 17.08 -19.93
CA ASP A 58 10.63 16.62 -21.24
C ASP A 58 9.09 16.63 -21.37
N GLY A 59 8.38 17.13 -20.35
CA GLY A 59 6.92 17.23 -20.31
C GLY A 59 6.20 15.94 -19.89
N VAL A 60 6.93 14.84 -19.68
CA VAL A 60 6.37 13.56 -19.23
C VAL A 60 6.03 13.64 -17.74
N ALA A 61 4.89 13.08 -17.36
CA ALA A 61 4.48 13.00 -15.95
C ALA A 61 5.52 12.26 -15.10
N ASP A 62 5.82 12.81 -13.92
CA ASP A 62 6.71 12.22 -12.94
C ASP A 62 5.92 11.40 -11.91
N TRP A 63 5.53 10.19 -12.31
CA TRP A 63 4.78 9.26 -11.46
C TRP A 63 5.57 8.71 -10.26
N ASP A 64 6.90 8.90 -10.24
CA ASP A 64 7.74 8.55 -9.09
C ASP A 64 7.74 9.67 -8.03
N SER A 65 7.28 10.87 -8.38
CA SER A 65 7.13 11.98 -7.44
C SER A 65 5.97 11.72 -6.47
N PRO A 66 6.17 11.92 -5.15
CA PRO A 66 5.07 11.83 -4.18
C PRO A 66 3.92 12.80 -4.48
N LEU A 67 4.18 13.90 -5.17
CA LEU A 67 3.16 14.88 -5.55
C LEU A 67 2.23 14.39 -6.66
N SER A 68 2.59 13.31 -7.37
CA SER A 68 1.70 12.65 -8.34
C SER A 68 0.57 11.84 -7.67
N TRP A 69 0.62 11.71 -6.35
CA TRP A 69 -0.25 10.86 -5.56
C TRP A 69 -1.01 11.67 -4.50
N ASP A 70 -2.29 11.38 -4.36
CA ASP A 70 -3.19 12.13 -3.47
C ASP A 70 -3.19 11.54 -2.05
N VAL A 71 -2.24 12.00 -1.25
CA VAL A 71 -2.04 11.54 0.14
C VAL A 71 -3.25 11.81 1.03
N GLU A 72 -3.92 12.95 0.83
CA GLU A 72 -5.07 13.35 1.65
C GLU A 72 -6.27 12.46 1.34
N ALA A 73 -6.56 12.21 0.05
CA ALA A 73 -7.63 11.29 -0.33
C ALA A 73 -7.37 9.86 0.16
N ALA A 74 -6.12 9.40 0.09
CA ALA A 74 -5.74 8.08 0.57
C ALA A 74 -5.87 7.95 2.10
N LEU A 75 -5.40 8.94 2.86
CA LEU A 75 -5.57 8.99 4.31
C LEU A 75 -7.05 9.03 4.69
N GLY A 76 -7.84 9.87 4.02
CA GLY A 76 -9.28 9.97 4.23
C GLY A 76 -9.97 8.62 4.05
N ALA A 77 -9.63 7.90 2.97
CA ALA A 77 -10.20 6.58 2.72
C ALA A 77 -9.80 5.52 3.76
N ILE A 78 -8.55 5.57 4.27
CA ILE A 78 -8.10 4.70 5.37
C ILE A 78 -8.90 4.99 6.65
N VAL A 79 -9.02 6.27 7.01
CA VAL A 79 -9.73 6.68 8.23
C VAL A 79 -11.20 6.33 8.13
N GLU A 80 -11.84 6.57 6.98
CA GLU A 80 -13.22 6.18 6.73
C GLU A 80 -13.38 4.67 6.89
N LEU A 81 -12.60 3.86 6.18
CA LEU A 81 -12.68 2.40 6.29
C LEU A 81 -12.46 1.90 7.73
N ALA A 82 -11.51 2.48 8.45
CA ALA A 82 -11.20 2.12 9.84
C ALA A 82 -12.33 2.49 10.82
N THR A 83 -13.09 3.55 10.57
CA THR A 83 -14.06 4.13 11.53
C THR A 83 -15.51 3.91 11.15
N THR A 84 -15.82 3.58 9.90
CA THR A 84 -17.18 3.29 9.42
C THR A 84 -17.35 1.84 8.96
N GLY A 85 -16.24 1.15 8.68
CA GLY A 85 -16.21 -0.22 8.19
C GLY A 85 -16.40 -0.39 6.69
N ALA A 86 -16.60 0.69 5.92
CA ALA A 86 -16.60 0.64 4.46
C ALA A 86 -16.25 2.01 3.83
N VAL A 87 -15.68 1.98 2.63
CA VAL A 87 -15.32 3.18 1.85
C VAL A 87 -15.56 2.96 0.36
N GLN A 88 -15.86 4.03 -0.38
CA GLN A 88 -15.80 4.05 -1.85
C GLN A 88 -14.40 4.50 -2.29
N ALA A 89 -13.55 3.54 -2.64
CA ALA A 89 -12.20 3.82 -3.12
C ALA A 89 -12.22 4.08 -4.64
N PRO A 90 -11.34 4.94 -5.17
CA PRO A 90 -11.20 5.10 -6.61
C PRO A 90 -10.73 3.79 -7.28
N VAL A 91 -11.01 3.68 -8.58
CA VAL A 91 -10.42 2.68 -9.46
C VAL A 91 -9.58 3.44 -10.48
N TYR A 92 -8.28 3.18 -10.51
CA TYR A 92 -7.35 3.85 -11.41
C TYR A 92 -6.96 2.95 -12.58
N GLU A 93 -6.98 3.49 -13.79
CA GLU A 93 -6.51 2.81 -14.99
C GLU A 93 -5.21 3.44 -15.48
N PHE A 94 -4.09 2.75 -15.29
CA PHE A 94 -2.76 3.18 -15.70
C PHE A 94 -2.58 3.31 -17.23
N ALA A 95 -3.46 2.73 -18.03
CA ALA A 95 -3.39 2.85 -19.49
C ALA A 95 -3.92 4.21 -19.97
N SER A 96 -4.87 4.78 -19.23
CA SER A 96 -5.51 6.07 -19.53
C SER A 96 -5.06 7.19 -18.58
N ASP A 97 -4.16 6.89 -17.64
CA ASP A 97 -3.72 7.78 -16.57
C ASP A 97 -4.92 8.46 -15.87
N SER A 98 -5.99 7.70 -15.59
CA SER A 98 -7.24 8.29 -15.11
C SER A 98 -7.97 7.45 -14.07
N ARG A 99 -8.78 8.11 -13.24
CA ARG A 99 -9.74 7.46 -12.34
C ARG A 99 -10.99 7.14 -13.15
N VAL A 100 -11.33 5.86 -13.27
CA VAL A 100 -12.43 5.38 -14.14
C VAL A 100 -13.71 5.03 -13.38
N GLY A 101 -13.71 5.20 -12.05
CA GLY A 101 -14.86 4.94 -11.20
C GLY A 101 -14.47 4.73 -9.76
N THR A 102 -15.38 4.13 -9.00
CA THR A 102 -15.15 3.74 -7.60
C THR A 102 -15.52 2.29 -7.36
N GLN A 103 -14.92 1.69 -6.35
CA GLN A 103 -15.23 0.36 -5.85
C GLN A 103 -15.46 0.44 -4.33
N ARG A 104 -16.44 -0.31 -3.84
CA ARG A 104 -16.66 -0.42 -2.41
C ARG A 104 -15.64 -1.37 -1.80
N VAL A 105 -14.90 -0.90 -0.80
CA VAL A 105 -14.07 -1.73 0.08
C VAL A 105 -14.77 -1.76 1.43
N ALA A 106 -14.98 -2.96 1.99
CA ALA A 106 -15.64 -3.14 3.28
C ALA A 106 -14.82 -4.05 4.17
N LEU A 107 -14.94 -3.88 5.49
CA LEU A 107 -14.26 -4.74 6.46
C LEU A 107 -14.84 -6.15 6.47
N ASP A 108 -16.16 -6.27 6.29
CA ASP A 108 -16.90 -7.55 6.31
C ASP A 108 -16.56 -8.42 7.55
N GLY A 109 -16.41 -7.76 8.70
CA GLY A 109 -16.05 -8.41 9.97
C GLY A 109 -14.57 -8.71 10.15
N ALA A 110 -13.71 -8.37 9.18
CA ALA A 110 -12.28 -8.51 9.32
C ALA A 110 -11.73 -7.60 10.45
N PRO A 111 -10.84 -8.11 11.30
CA PRO A 111 -10.29 -7.36 12.44
C PRO A 111 -9.30 -6.26 12.03
N ALA A 112 -8.75 -6.37 10.82
CA ALA A 112 -7.77 -5.48 10.24
C ALA A 112 -7.91 -5.47 8.71
N PHE A 113 -7.36 -4.45 8.06
CA PHE A 113 -7.29 -4.36 6.61
C PHE A 113 -5.90 -3.93 6.15
N LEU A 114 -5.57 -4.24 4.90
CA LEU A 114 -4.33 -3.82 4.28
C LEU A 114 -4.54 -2.55 3.48
N ALA A 115 -3.63 -1.60 3.61
CA ALA A 115 -3.47 -0.53 2.63
C ALA A 115 -2.12 -0.72 1.94
N GLU A 116 -2.12 -1.17 0.68
CA GLU A 116 -0.91 -1.50 -0.06
C GLU A 116 -0.60 -0.53 -1.20
N GLY A 117 0.68 -0.22 -1.39
CA GLY A 117 1.14 0.57 -2.53
C GLY A 117 2.57 1.06 -2.39
N LEU A 118 3.06 1.74 -3.44
CA LEU A 118 4.43 2.28 -3.46
C LEU A 118 4.65 3.39 -2.42
N PHE A 119 3.62 4.19 -2.15
CA PHE A 119 3.66 5.35 -1.25
C PHE A 119 3.10 5.08 0.14
N ALA A 120 2.95 3.81 0.54
CA ALA A 120 2.48 3.46 1.88
C ALA A 120 3.38 4.04 2.99
N ASP A 121 4.67 4.27 2.71
CA ASP A 121 5.61 4.94 3.62
C ASP A 121 5.18 6.37 3.99
N ARG A 122 4.44 7.05 3.12
CA ARG A 122 3.98 8.43 3.35
C ARG A 122 2.85 8.54 4.37
N LEU A 123 2.17 7.44 4.65
CA LEU A 123 1.00 7.40 5.52
C LEU A 123 1.33 7.00 6.96
N VAL A 124 2.57 6.59 7.26
CA VAL A 124 2.91 6.01 8.57
C VAL A 124 2.62 6.97 9.72
N GLU A 125 3.13 8.21 9.65
CA GLU A 125 2.88 9.21 10.69
C GLU A 125 1.42 9.66 10.69
N LEU A 126 0.84 9.90 9.52
CA LEU A 126 -0.55 10.35 9.39
C LEU A 126 -1.56 9.35 9.98
N CYS A 127 -1.40 8.06 9.68
CA CYS A 127 -2.26 7.02 10.24
C CYS A 127 -2.03 6.82 11.75
N ARG A 128 -0.81 7.07 12.24
CA ARG A 128 -0.50 7.04 13.68
C ARG A 128 -1.20 8.19 14.39
N ASP A 129 -1.10 9.40 13.85
CA ASP A 129 -1.71 10.61 14.41
C ASP A 129 -3.24 10.53 14.38
N ALA A 130 -3.81 9.92 13.35
CA ALA A 130 -5.24 9.62 13.26
C ALA A 130 -5.69 8.46 14.19
N GLY A 131 -4.75 7.76 14.86
CA GLY A 131 -5.07 6.67 15.78
C GLY A 131 -5.56 5.37 15.13
N VAL A 132 -5.38 5.21 13.81
CA VAL A 132 -5.87 4.07 13.03
C VAL A 132 -4.78 3.06 12.64
N LEU A 133 -3.50 3.40 12.85
CA LEU A 133 -2.37 2.54 12.50
C LEU A 133 -2.28 1.31 13.41
N GLY A 134 -2.33 0.12 12.82
CA GLY A 134 -2.06 -1.17 13.48
C GLY A 134 -0.62 -1.63 13.32
N ASP A 135 -0.09 -1.58 12.11
CA ASP A 135 1.31 -1.93 11.79
C ASP A 135 1.74 -1.27 10.47
N ALA A 136 3.05 -1.16 10.26
CA ALA A 136 3.64 -0.63 9.03
C ALA A 136 4.80 -1.51 8.57
N VAL A 137 4.61 -2.22 7.46
CA VAL A 137 5.48 -3.30 7.00
C VAL A 137 5.98 -3.05 5.59
N VAL A 138 7.30 -3.19 5.39
CA VAL A 138 7.88 -3.26 4.05
C VAL A 138 8.36 -4.69 3.76
N LEU A 139 7.86 -5.29 2.69
CA LEU A 139 8.33 -6.60 2.24
C LEU A 139 9.69 -6.46 1.56
N ASP A 140 10.69 -7.10 2.16
CA ASP A 140 12.06 -7.12 1.67
C ASP A 140 12.50 -8.56 1.30
N PRO A 141 12.02 -9.17 0.21
CA PRO A 141 12.57 -10.44 -0.25
C PRO A 141 13.97 -10.27 -0.86
N SER A 142 14.67 -11.37 -1.14
CA SER A 142 15.93 -11.34 -1.87
C SER A 142 15.72 -10.73 -3.27
N ALA A 143 16.33 -9.57 -3.52
CA ALA A 143 16.16 -8.84 -4.78
C ALA A 143 16.60 -9.65 -6.01
N PRO A 144 17.73 -10.39 -6.01
CA PRO A 144 18.10 -11.27 -7.11
C PRO A 144 17.06 -12.38 -7.38
N LEU A 145 16.55 -13.02 -6.32
CA LEU A 145 15.52 -14.05 -6.46
C LEU A 145 14.20 -13.48 -6.99
N THR A 146 13.81 -12.28 -6.53
CA THR A 146 12.64 -11.56 -7.03
C THR A 146 12.80 -11.24 -8.51
N PHE A 147 13.97 -10.78 -8.94
CA PHE A 147 14.26 -10.53 -10.35
C PHE A 147 14.09 -11.80 -11.19
N VAL A 148 14.74 -12.91 -10.80
CA VAL A 148 14.67 -14.19 -11.54
C VAL A 148 13.23 -14.69 -11.65
N ARG A 149 12.49 -14.70 -10.53
CA ARG A 149 11.07 -15.13 -10.51
C ARG A 149 10.19 -14.26 -11.39
N ARG A 150 10.35 -12.94 -11.31
CA ARG A 150 9.58 -11.99 -12.13
C ARG A 150 9.90 -12.16 -13.60
N PHE A 151 11.17 -12.28 -13.94
CA PHE A 151 11.61 -12.48 -15.33
C PHE A 151 11.03 -13.77 -15.90
N ALA A 152 11.17 -14.89 -15.19
CA ALA A 152 10.61 -16.17 -15.62
C ALA A 152 9.09 -16.09 -15.86
N ARG A 153 8.34 -15.52 -14.91
CA ARG A 153 6.90 -15.31 -15.05
C ARG A 153 6.55 -14.43 -16.26
N ASP A 154 7.18 -13.27 -16.38
CA ASP A 154 6.84 -12.30 -17.44
C ASP A 154 7.21 -12.83 -18.84
N VAL A 155 8.22 -13.70 -18.95
CA VAL A 155 8.57 -14.44 -20.18
C VAL A 155 7.53 -15.51 -20.50
N VAL A 156 7.13 -16.32 -19.53
CA VAL A 156 6.10 -17.36 -19.71
C VAL A 156 4.77 -16.75 -20.14
N GLU A 157 4.41 -15.61 -19.56
CA GLU A 157 3.17 -14.90 -19.87
C GLU A 157 3.27 -14.01 -21.14
N ALA A 158 4.41 -14.03 -21.85
CA ALA A 158 4.67 -13.28 -23.07
C ALA A 158 4.31 -11.78 -23.00
N ARG A 159 4.40 -11.16 -21.81
CA ARG A 159 3.84 -9.82 -21.56
C ARG A 159 4.51 -8.72 -22.38
N LYS A 160 5.82 -8.85 -22.63
CA LYS A 160 6.68 -7.85 -23.31
C LYS A 160 7.89 -8.55 -23.95
N PRO A 161 8.59 -7.91 -24.91
CA PRO A 161 9.83 -8.43 -25.49
C PRO A 161 10.91 -8.70 -24.42
N VAL A 162 11.67 -9.79 -24.56
CA VAL A 162 12.72 -10.21 -23.61
C VAL A 162 13.72 -9.09 -23.27
N PRO A 163 14.26 -8.31 -24.23
CA PRO A 163 15.19 -7.23 -23.90
C PRO A 163 14.60 -6.17 -22.96
N TYR A 164 13.30 -5.87 -23.10
CA TYR A 164 12.59 -4.97 -22.21
C TYR A 164 12.50 -5.55 -20.78
N LEU A 165 12.16 -6.84 -20.67
CA LEU A 165 12.06 -7.53 -19.38
C LEU A 165 13.40 -7.57 -18.63
N VAL A 166 14.53 -7.77 -19.33
CA VAL A 166 15.87 -7.70 -18.73
C VAL A 166 16.20 -6.29 -18.26
N ARG A 167 15.98 -5.27 -19.09
CA ARG A 167 16.27 -3.86 -18.74
C ARG A 167 15.47 -3.42 -17.52
N ARG A 168 14.15 -3.66 -17.53
CA ARG A 168 13.24 -3.40 -16.39
C ARG A 168 13.65 -4.22 -15.16
N GLY A 169 14.01 -5.48 -15.41
CA GLY A 169 14.73 -6.40 -14.54
C GLY A 169 15.76 -5.75 -13.63
N LEU A 170 16.85 -5.35 -14.29
CA LEU A 170 18.03 -4.76 -13.68
C LEU A 170 17.74 -3.42 -13.00
N ARG A 171 16.84 -2.60 -13.59
CA ARG A 171 16.44 -1.33 -12.97
C ARG A 171 15.80 -1.57 -11.59
N LEU A 172 14.79 -2.44 -11.53
CA LEU A 172 14.07 -2.72 -10.28
C LEU A 172 14.97 -3.45 -9.25
N LEU A 173 15.95 -4.25 -9.71
CA LEU A 173 16.96 -4.84 -8.83
C LEU A 173 17.81 -3.76 -8.14
N ARG A 174 18.20 -2.71 -8.88
CA ARG A 174 18.97 -1.58 -8.34
C ARG A 174 18.15 -0.67 -7.44
N GLU A 175 16.87 -0.49 -7.74
CA GLU A 175 15.96 0.35 -6.95
C GLU A 175 15.53 -0.31 -5.63
N HIS A 176 15.53 -1.65 -5.56
CA HIS A 176 15.05 -2.41 -4.40
C HIS A 176 15.58 -1.89 -3.05
N PRO A 177 16.91 -1.71 -2.83
CA PRO A 177 17.43 -1.26 -1.54
C PRO A 177 16.95 0.16 -1.18
N SER A 178 16.81 1.04 -2.19
CA SER A 178 16.36 2.41 -1.95
C SER A 178 14.89 2.47 -1.51
N VAL A 179 14.04 1.61 -2.07
CA VAL A 179 12.63 1.50 -1.65
C VAL A 179 12.54 1.00 -0.21
N VAL A 180 13.28 -0.06 0.14
CA VAL A 180 13.26 -0.61 1.50
C VAL A 180 13.78 0.42 2.49
N ARG A 181 14.91 1.07 2.19
CA ARG A 181 15.49 2.11 3.04
C ARG A 181 14.52 3.28 3.26
N ARG A 182 13.90 3.79 2.20
CA ARG A 182 12.90 4.87 2.30
C ARG A 182 11.74 4.49 3.22
N CYS A 183 11.25 3.25 3.12
CA CYS A 183 10.19 2.76 4.00
C CYS A 183 10.66 2.64 5.45
N GLN A 184 11.89 2.17 5.68
CA GLN A 184 12.47 2.11 7.02
C GLN A 184 12.65 3.49 7.65
N ASP A 185 13.12 4.47 6.86
CA ASP A 185 13.29 5.85 7.30
C ASP A 185 11.93 6.48 7.69
N ALA A 186 10.83 6.03 7.07
CA ALA A 186 9.45 6.40 7.44
C ALA A 186 8.89 5.60 8.63
N GLY A 187 9.68 4.71 9.24
CA GLY A 187 9.27 3.90 10.39
C GLY A 187 8.60 2.57 10.06
N MET A 188 8.65 2.11 8.81
CA MET A 188 8.17 0.77 8.45
C MET A 188 9.21 -0.31 8.80
N ARG A 189 8.76 -1.42 9.38
CA ARG A 189 9.65 -2.54 9.69
C ARG A 189 9.87 -3.44 8.46
N PRO A 190 11.11 -3.77 8.09
CA PRO A 190 11.39 -4.68 6.99
C PRO A 190 11.16 -6.13 7.43
N THR A 191 10.52 -6.91 6.58
CA THR A 191 10.30 -8.35 6.84
C THR A 191 10.32 -9.18 5.58
N LYS A 192 10.64 -10.47 5.73
CA LYS A 192 10.55 -11.42 4.61
C LYS A 192 9.07 -11.83 4.43
N PRO A 193 8.59 -12.07 3.20
CA PRO A 193 7.18 -12.41 2.95
C PRO A 193 6.63 -13.58 3.78
N LYS A 194 7.43 -14.63 4.01
CA LYS A 194 7.02 -15.78 4.84
C LYS A 194 6.73 -15.35 6.28
N ARG A 195 7.65 -14.58 6.88
CA ARG A 195 7.53 -14.09 8.24
C ARG A 195 6.38 -13.09 8.39
N ALA A 196 6.17 -12.23 7.39
CA ALA A 196 5.02 -11.32 7.35
C ALA A 196 3.68 -12.07 7.44
N ARG A 197 3.54 -13.19 6.72
CA ARG A 197 2.32 -14.02 6.78
C ARG A 197 2.06 -14.53 8.18
N GLU A 198 3.09 -15.08 8.83
CA GLU A 198 3.01 -15.64 10.17
C GLU A 198 2.66 -14.56 11.22
N GLU A 199 3.33 -13.41 11.15
CA GLU A 199 3.13 -12.29 12.10
C GLU A 199 1.77 -11.60 11.93
N LEU A 200 1.35 -11.31 10.69
CA LEU A 200 0.09 -10.61 10.45
C LEU A 200 -1.13 -11.51 10.72
N ALA A 201 -1.02 -12.82 10.48
CA ALA A 201 -2.07 -13.77 10.87
C ALA A 201 -2.25 -13.90 12.39
N LEU A 202 -1.25 -13.49 13.20
CA LEU A 202 -1.39 -13.40 14.65
C LEU A 202 -2.10 -12.13 15.10
N ILE A 203 -1.92 -11.02 14.37
CA ILE A 203 -2.62 -9.75 14.66
C ILE A 203 -4.13 -9.94 14.50
N GLY A 204 -4.57 -10.53 13.38
CA GLY A 204 -6.01 -10.78 13.17
C GLY A 204 -6.66 -11.56 14.30
N ARG A 205 -5.98 -12.59 14.81
CA ARG A 205 -6.47 -13.40 15.95
C ARG A 205 -6.51 -12.64 17.28
N ARG A 206 -5.58 -11.72 17.52
CA ARG A 206 -5.56 -10.94 18.78
C ARG A 206 -6.67 -9.90 18.81
N ASP A 207 -6.94 -9.26 17.68
CA ASP A 207 -7.98 -8.25 17.56
C ASP A 207 -9.38 -8.89 17.55
N GLU A 208 -9.55 -10.08 16.93
CA GLU A 208 -10.76 -10.90 17.07
C GLU A 208 -11.08 -11.23 18.54
N LEU A 209 -10.08 -11.65 19.32
CA LEU A 209 -10.25 -11.96 20.74
C LEU A 209 -10.50 -10.73 21.63
N ALA A 210 -10.07 -9.55 21.20
CA ALA A 210 -10.31 -8.29 21.92
C ALA A 210 -11.68 -7.68 21.61
N ALA A 211 -12.29 -8.06 20.48
CA ALA A 211 -13.61 -7.59 20.03
C ALA A 211 -14.77 -8.52 20.44
N ALA A 212 -14.48 -9.74 20.91
CA ALA A 212 -15.45 -10.73 21.41
C ALA A 212 -15.69 -10.61 22.92
#